data_AF-A0A5P0YKE9-F1
#
_entry.id   AF-A0A5P0YKE9-F1
#
_cell.length_a   1.000
_cell.length_b   1.000
_cell.length_c   1.000
_cell.angle_alpha   90.00
_cell.angle_beta   90.00
_cell.angle_gamma   90.00
#
_symmetry.space_group_name_H-M   'P 1'
#
loop_
_entity.id
_entity.type
_entity.pdbx_description
1 polymer ?
#
loop_
_entity_poly.entity_id
_entity_poly.type
_entity_poly.pdbx_seq_one_letter_code
_entity_poly.pdbx_strand_id
1 'polypeptide(L)'
;MSDDRSIAVVGMGLRAPGAANAEEFWQSLIRGKESISRLGDDDLIAAHSDPTVLSSPDLVRAAGILDGIENFDAAYFGYTPREAEIMDPQQRFLLEVAVEALEDAGCDPASGESTTGVFLGIGRSGYFLHHLLPRTDLMSSFARQISLFNDKDFAATQISHRLNLTGPSMTIGTACSTSLVSVHQACKSLLEFECDVALAGGATINVLQYGGYQYQEGNIFSPDGHCRAFDAQARGTVGGSGVGLVVLKRLSDAVRDGDAIRAVIRGSAVNNDGADKVGFTAPSVAGQAGVVFEAQQVAGVDADSIGYVEAHGTGTPLGDPIEVSALTEAFRVSTSRRGFCALGSVKTNVGHLDTAAGIAGFIKAVLAVERGVIPPSLHFRRPNPEIDFDSSPFFVNAELREWSGSLPRRAGVSSFGMGGTNAHVIVEQPPEVEPDADSVADWGVLVTSGKSVDVLSRQRVRLAKCVAEFEGGGLSDVAFTLQTGREHHEFRAAVVARCGGDAGRALA
;
A
#
# COMPACT_ATOMS: atom_id res chain seq x y z
N MET A 1 -23.96 14.77 -7.15
CA MET A 1 -22.89 15.48 -6.41
C MET A 1 -21.77 15.74 -7.39
N SER A 2 -21.11 16.89 -7.37
CA SER A 2 -20.12 17.17 -8.42
C SER A 2 -18.90 16.28 -8.23
N ASP A 3 -18.52 15.54 -9.27
CA ASP A 3 -17.28 14.76 -9.35
C ASP A 3 -16.01 15.60 -9.13
N ASP A 4 -16.16 16.92 -9.10
CA ASP A 4 -15.14 17.96 -8.94
C ASP A 4 -14.28 17.85 -7.66
N ARG A 5 -14.73 17.09 -6.66
CA ARG A 5 -13.98 16.82 -5.41
C ARG A 5 -13.47 15.39 -5.25
N SER A 6 -13.67 14.54 -6.26
CA SER A 6 -13.22 13.15 -6.23
C SER A 6 -11.80 13.01 -6.78
N ILE A 7 -11.04 12.07 -6.21
CA ILE A 7 -9.67 11.75 -6.64
C ILE A 7 -9.65 10.32 -7.20
N ALA A 8 -9.18 10.16 -8.43
CA ALA A 8 -8.97 8.86 -9.05
C ALA A 8 -7.66 8.24 -8.56
N VAL A 9 -7.69 6.94 -8.28
CA VAL A 9 -6.50 6.10 -8.17
C VAL A 9 -6.22 5.54 -9.56
N VAL A 10 -5.10 5.92 -10.17
CA VAL A 10 -4.77 5.56 -11.56
C VAL A 10 -3.60 4.59 -11.68
N GLY A 11 -2.81 4.41 -10.62
CA GLY A 11 -1.76 3.38 -10.58
C GLY A 11 -1.33 3.02 -9.17
N MET A 12 -0.65 1.89 -9.02
CA MET A 12 -0.19 1.37 -7.74
C MET A 12 1.09 0.54 -7.87
N GLY A 13 1.98 0.68 -6.88
CA GLY A 13 3.16 -0.16 -6.69
C GLY A 13 3.19 -0.69 -5.26
N LEU A 14 3.64 -1.94 -5.09
CA LEU A 14 3.65 -2.61 -3.78
C LEU A 14 4.77 -3.65 -3.67
N ARG A 15 5.40 -3.69 -2.49
CA ARG A 15 6.17 -4.81 -1.96
C ARG A 15 5.60 -5.17 -0.59
N ALA A 16 5.18 -6.41 -0.42
CA ALA A 16 4.63 -6.92 0.83
C ALA A 16 5.15 -8.35 1.07
N PRO A 17 5.06 -8.87 2.30
CA PRO A 17 5.46 -10.24 2.59
C PRO A 17 4.80 -11.24 1.65
N GLY A 18 5.62 -12.02 0.96
CA GLY A 18 5.18 -13.02 -0.02
C GLY A 18 4.56 -12.46 -1.31
N ALA A 19 4.74 -11.16 -1.61
CA ALA A 19 4.23 -10.52 -2.81
C ALA A 19 5.18 -9.42 -3.34
N ALA A 20 5.67 -9.60 -4.56
CA ALA A 20 6.55 -8.64 -5.22
C ALA A 20 5.79 -7.52 -5.95
N ASN A 21 4.46 -7.56 -6.03
CA ASN A 21 3.63 -6.53 -6.67
C ASN A 21 2.18 -6.62 -6.18
N ALA A 22 1.34 -5.65 -6.58
CA ALA A 22 -0.07 -5.58 -6.19
C ALA A 22 -0.90 -6.79 -6.67
N GLU A 23 -0.56 -7.39 -7.83
CA GLU A 23 -1.26 -8.57 -8.33
C GLU A 23 -0.95 -9.81 -7.50
N GLU A 24 0.32 -10.11 -7.23
CA GLU A 24 0.71 -11.22 -6.35
C GLU A 24 0.13 -11.07 -4.94
N PHE A 25 0.05 -9.82 -4.46
CA PHE A 25 -0.59 -9.50 -3.20
C PHE A 25 -2.07 -9.84 -3.25
N TRP A 26 -2.78 -9.37 -4.27
CA TRP A 26 -4.19 -9.71 -4.48
C TRP A 26 -4.44 -11.22 -4.53
N GLN A 27 -3.65 -11.95 -5.32
CA GLN A 27 -3.76 -13.41 -5.44
C GLN A 27 -3.54 -14.10 -4.10
N SER A 28 -2.62 -13.59 -3.27
CA SER A 28 -2.39 -14.11 -1.92
C SER A 28 -3.59 -13.83 -0.99
N LEU A 29 -4.18 -12.63 -1.07
CA LEU A 29 -5.34 -12.24 -0.27
C LEU A 29 -6.56 -13.11 -0.59
N ILE A 30 -6.93 -13.28 -1.86
CA ILE A 30 -8.13 -14.05 -2.24
C ILE A 30 -8.01 -15.55 -1.93
N ARG A 31 -6.77 -16.08 -1.91
CA ARG A 31 -6.48 -17.46 -1.48
C ARG A 31 -6.46 -17.63 0.04
N GLY A 32 -6.61 -16.55 0.80
CA GLY A 32 -6.53 -16.57 2.25
C GLY A 32 -5.14 -16.98 2.76
N LYS A 33 -4.06 -16.59 2.08
CA LYS A 33 -2.70 -16.93 2.45
C LYS A 33 -2.20 -16.02 3.58
N GLU A 34 -1.65 -16.63 4.63
CA GLU A 34 -0.80 -15.95 5.62
C GLU A 34 0.65 -15.91 5.08
N SER A 35 1.22 -14.72 5.04
CA SER A 35 2.59 -14.44 4.56
C SER A 35 3.54 -14.08 5.71
N ILE A 36 3.23 -14.50 6.94
CA ILE A 36 4.13 -14.41 8.08
C ILE A 36 5.08 -15.60 8.05
N SER A 37 6.38 -15.33 7.98
CA SER A 37 7.43 -16.34 7.99
C SER A 37 7.63 -16.90 9.39
N ARG A 38 7.91 -18.21 9.48
CA ARG A 38 8.38 -18.88 10.70
C ARG A 38 9.88 -19.07 10.61
N LEU A 39 10.60 -18.54 11.59
CA LEU A 39 12.06 -18.44 11.56
C LEU A 39 12.72 -19.69 12.15
N GLY A 40 13.71 -20.23 11.44
CA GLY A 40 14.52 -21.34 11.89
C GLY A 40 15.63 -20.92 12.86
N ASP A 41 16.35 -21.89 13.42
CA ASP A 41 17.51 -21.61 14.27
C ASP A 41 18.61 -20.88 13.50
N ASP A 42 18.88 -21.25 12.25
CA ASP A 42 19.92 -20.63 11.42
C ASP A 42 19.64 -19.14 11.18
N ASP A 43 18.38 -18.78 10.91
CA ASP A 43 17.93 -17.39 10.74
C ASP A 43 18.20 -16.56 12.00
N LEU A 44 17.85 -17.13 13.16
CA LEU A 44 17.95 -16.45 14.45
C LEU A 44 19.39 -16.35 14.94
N ILE A 45 20.22 -17.37 14.69
CA ILE A 45 21.67 -17.33 14.96
C ILE A 45 22.33 -16.25 14.12
N ALA A 46 21.94 -16.10 12.85
CA ALA A 46 22.47 -15.04 12.00
C ALA A 46 22.00 -13.64 12.43
N ALA A 47 20.78 -13.52 12.99
CA ALA A 47 20.19 -12.25 13.38
C ALA A 47 20.57 -11.76 14.79
N HIS A 48 20.94 -12.65 15.71
CA HIS A 48 21.25 -12.31 17.11
C HIS A 48 22.73 -12.50 17.42
N SER A 49 23.35 -11.48 18.02
CA SER A 49 24.74 -11.58 18.50
C SER A 49 24.89 -12.40 19.79
N ASP A 50 23.80 -12.61 20.53
CA ASP A 50 23.76 -13.38 21.77
C ASP A 50 22.95 -14.67 21.57
N PRO A 51 23.59 -15.87 21.60
CA PRO A 51 22.90 -17.15 21.43
C PRO A 51 21.86 -17.45 22.52
N THR A 52 21.93 -16.82 23.69
CA THR A 52 20.98 -17.07 24.79
C THR A 52 19.55 -16.65 24.45
N VAL A 53 19.40 -15.71 23.51
CA VAL A 53 18.10 -15.24 23.00
C VAL A 53 17.26 -16.40 22.45
N LEU A 54 17.89 -17.39 21.80
CA LEU A 54 17.20 -18.55 21.21
C LEU A 54 16.55 -19.45 22.26
N SER A 55 17.05 -19.42 23.49
CA SER A 55 16.52 -20.19 24.63
C SER A 55 15.43 -19.43 25.41
N SER A 56 15.13 -18.18 25.03
CA SER A 56 14.08 -17.40 25.68
C SER A 56 12.70 -18.02 25.41
N PRO A 57 11.91 -18.34 26.45
CA PRO A 57 10.55 -18.83 26.26
C PRO A 57 9.62 -17.77 25.66
N ASP A 58 9.98 -16.49 25.76
CA ASP A 58 9.22 -15.36 25.22
C ASP A 58 9.65 -14.97 23.80
N LEU A 59 10.62 -15.68 23.19
CA LEU A 59 11.01 -15.45 21.80
C LEU A 59 9.93 -15.97 20.85
N VAL A 60 9.30 -15.06 20.12
CA VAL A 60 8.38 -15.37 19.04
C VAL A 60 9.13 -15.35 17.71
N ARG A 61 9.15 -16.50 17.04
CA ARG A 61 9.92 -16.77 15.83
C ARG A 61 9.11 -16.48 14.57
N ALA A 62 8.59 -15.26 14.47
CA ALA A 62 7.69 -14.85 13.38
C ALA A 62 7.97 -13.41 12.91
N ALA A 63 7.90 -13.19 11.60
CA ALA A 63 8.05 -11.86 10.99
C ALA A 63 7.41 -11.79 9.60
N GLY A 64 6.90 -10.62 9.21
CA GLY A 64 6.59 -10.30 7.82
C GLY A 64 7.87 -9.85 7.09
N ILE A 65 8.41 -10.71 6.23
CA ILE A 65 9.72 -10.53 5.59
C ILE A 65 9.56 -9.98 4.17
N LEU A 66 10.44 -9.07 3.76
CA LEU A 66 10.62 -8.73 2.34
C LEU A 66 11.87 -9.41 1.78
N ASP A 67 11.73 -10.01 0.60
CA ASP A 67 12.86 -10.61 -0.10
C ASP A 67 13.71 -9.53 -0.78
N GLY A 68 15.03 -9.76 -0.83
CA GLY A 68 15.94 -8.93 -1.62
C GLY A 68 16.12 -7.50 -1.13
N ILE A 69 16.03 -7.23 0.17
CA ILE A 69 16.26 -5.89 0.76
C ILE A 69 17.68 -5.34 0.51
N GLU A 70 18.61 -6.23 0.14
CA GLU A 70 19.97 -5.92 -0.26
C GLU A 70 20.08 -5.48 -1.73
N ASN A 71 19.12 -5.85 -2.58
CA ASN A 71 19.14 -5.58 -4.02
C ASN A 71 18.71 -4.15 -4.32
N PHE A 72 19.31 -3.55 -5.35
CA PHE A 72 18.93 -2.25 -5.89
C PHE A 72 19.64 -1.98 -7.22
N ASP A 73 18.90 -1.51 -8.23
CA ASP A 73 19.51 -1.08 -9.50
C ASP A 73 20.08 0.35 -9.39
N ALA A 74 21.24 0.46 -8.74
CA ALA A 74 21.90 1.74 -8.50
C ALA A 74 22.16 2.53 -9.79
N ALA A 75 22.57 1.83 -10.86
CA ALA A 75 22.90 2.46 -12.14
C ALA A 75 21.64 3.03 -12.82
N TYR A 76 20.50 2.35 -12.71
CA TYR A 76 19.22 2.85 -13.24
C TYR A 76 18.89 4.23 -12.66
N PHE A 77 19.06 4.41 -11.35
CA PHE A 77 18.78 5.66 -10.64
C PHE A 77 19.97 6.64 -10.61
N GLY A 78 21.11 6.31 -11.23
CA GLY A 78 22.29 7.18 -11.26
C GLY A 78 23.00 7.34 -9.91
N TYR A 79 23.00 6.29 -9.09
CA TYR A 79 23.83 6.18 -7.89
C TYR A 79 25.07 5.33 -8.18
N THR A 80 26.17 5.66 -7.53
CA THR A 80 27.35 4.78 -7.49
C THR A 80 27.06 3.55 -6.61
N PRO A 81 27.77 2.42 -6.81
CA PRO A 81 27.62 1.25 -5.93
C PRO A 81 27.83 1.59 -4.46
N ARG A 82 28.73 2.54 -4.17
CA ARG A 82 29.02 2.96 -2.80
C ARG A 82 27.89 3.76 -2.17
N GLU A 83 27.24 4.65 -2.93
CA GLU A 83 26.07 5.38 -2.44
C GLU A 83 24.90 4.44 -2.18
N ALA A 84 24.67 3.48 -3.07
CA ALA A 84 23.65 2.45 -2.89
C ALA A 84 23.91 1.57 -1.64
N GLU A 85 25.16 1.18 -1.40
CA GLU A 85 25.56 0.38 -0.23
C GLU A 85 25.23 1.09 1.09
N ILE A 86 25.41 2.41 1.18
CA ILE A 86 25.15 3.18 2.41
C ILE A 86 23.73 3.73 2.51
N MET A 87 22.87 3.46 1.52
CA MET A 87 21.50 3.94 1.46
C MET A 87 20.54 2.99 2.16
N ASP A 88 19.64 3.56 2.96
CA ASP A 88 18.58 2.82 3.62
C ASP A 88 17.77 2.01 2.58
N PRO A 89 17.62 0.68 2.74
CA PRO A 89 16.77 -0.15 1.88
C PRO A 89 15.37 0.44 1.65
N GLN A 90 14.81 1.14 2.64
CA GLN A 90 13.51 1.79 2.50
C GLN A 90 13.52 2.86 1.41
N GLN A 91 14.57 3.69 1.31
CA GLN A 91 14.69 4.70 0.24
C GLN A 91 14.90 4.04 -1.12
N ARG A 92 15.68 2.95 -1.18
CA ARG A 92 15.92 2.16 -2.40
C ARG A 92 14.62 1.57 -2.96
N PHE A 93 13.85 0.90 -2.11
CA PHE A 93 12.56 0.34 -2.49
C PHE A 93 11.55 1.42 -2.86
N LEU A 94 11.53 2.57 -2.17
CA LEU A 94 10.65 3.69 -2.54
C LEU A 94 10.93 4.22 -3.94
N LEU A 95 12.21 4.31 -4.36
CA LEU A 95 12.58 4.70 -5.71
C LEU A 95 12.06 3.70 -6.75
N GLU A 96 12.26 2.40 -6.52
CA GLU A 96 11.76 1.34 -7.41
C GLU A 96 10.23 1.33 -7.49
N VAL A 97 9.55 1.34 -6.34
CA VAL A 97 8.09 1.29 -6.27
C VAL A 97 7.45 2.57 -6.83
N ALA A 98 8.13 3.72 -6.76
CA ALA A 98 7.64 4.95 -7.38
C ALA A 98 7.60 4.84 -8.90
N VAL A 99 8.67 4.31 -9.51
CA VAL A 99 8.73 4.05 -10.96
C VAL A 99 7.63 3.06 -11.36
N GLU A 100 7.48 1.97 -10.62
CA GLU A 100 6.46 0.96 -10.92
C GLU A 100 5.03 1.50 -10.81
N ALA A 101 4.76 2.33 -9.79
CA ALA A 101 3.44 2.93 -9.63
C ALA A 101 3.13 3.91 -10.78
N LEU A 102 4.12 4.69 -11.23
CA LEU A 102 3.99 5.60 -12.37
C LEU A 102 3.83 4.85 -13.69
N GLU A 103 4.58 3.77 -13.89
CA GLU A 103 4.42 2.89 -15.06
C GLU A 103 3.06 2.17 -15.06
N ASP A 104 2.56 1.72 -13.89
CA ASP A 104 1.21 1.15 -13.74
C ASP A 104 0.14 2.20 -14.11
N ALA A 105 0.35 3.47 -13.75
CA ALA A 105 -0.51 4.58 -14.14
C ALA A 105 -0.38 5.00 -15.61
N GLY A 106 0.56 4.45 -16.38
CA GLY A 106 0.86 4.92 -17.74
C GLY A 106 1.37 6.37 -17.78
N CYS A 107 1.87 6.90 -16.67
CA CYS A 107 2.39 8.27 -16.57
C CYS A 107 3.90 8.24 -16.81
N ASP A 108 4.38 8.95 -17.84
CA ASP A 108 5.82 9.19 -18.03
C ASP A 108 6.23 10.52 -17.35
N PRO A 109 6.98 10.48 -16.24
CA PRO A 109 7.45 11.70 -15.57
C PRO A 109 8.41 12.53 -16.44
N ALA A 110 9.09 11.90 -17.40
CA ALA A 110 10.05 12.57 -18.27
C ALA A 110 9.38 13.45 -19.34
N SER A 111 8.07 13.29 -19.58
CA SER A 111 7.32 14.11 -20.53
C SER A 111 7.29 15.60 -20.13
N GLY A 112 7.36 15.88 -18.82
CA GLY A 112 7.28 17.23 -18.27
C GLY A 112 5.91 17.91 -18.44
N GLU A 113 4.89 17.15 -18.83
CA GLU A 113 3.55 17.67 -19.15
C GLU A 113 2.69 17.95 -17.91
N SER A 114 3.05 17.38 -16.75
CA SER A 114 2.28 17.51 -15.51
C SER A 114 3.17 17.83 -14.30
N THR A 115 2.62 18.60 -13.35
CA THR A 115 3.29 18.84 -12.07
C THR A 115 3.00 17.66 -11.14
N THR A 116 4.02 16.85 -10.82
CA THR A 116 3.84 15.68 -9.94
C THR A 116 4.33 15.97 -8.52
N GLY A 117 3.44 15.84 -7.53
CA GLY A 117 3.78 15.89 -6.10
C GLY A 117 4.12 14.51 -5.51
N VAL A 118 4.89 14.50 -4.42
CA VAL A 118 5.31 13.29 -3.68
C VAL A 118 4.98 13.45 -2.20
N PHE A 119 4.11 12.60 -1.68
CA PHE A 119 3.66 12.60 -0.30
C PHE A 119 3.83 11.20 0.27
N LEU A 120 4.84 10.97 1.09
CA LEU A 120 5.08 9.62 1.62
C LEU A 120 5.62 9.68 3.02
N GLY A 121 5.66 8.54 3.69
CA GLY A 121 6.38 8.44 4.95
C GLY A 121 7.17 7.16 5.08
N ILE A 122 8.18 7.20 5.94
CA ILE A 122 9.18 6.15 6.08
C ILE A 122 9.40 5.82 7.55
N GLY A 123 9.61 4.53 7.83
CA GLY A 123 9.95 4.01 9.14
C GLY A 123 11.27 4.56 9.67
N ARG A 124 11.57 4.32 10.95
CA ARG A 124 12.89 4.66 11.50
C ARG A 124 13.96 3.80 10.81
N SER A 125 15.09 4.40 10.42
CA SER A 125 16.16 3.66 9.76
C SER A 125 16.84 2.66 10.71
N GLY A 126 16.45 1.39 10.62
CA GLY A 126 17.17 0.30 11.26
C GLY A 126 18.55 0.09 10.62
N TYR A 127 18.68 0.38 9.32
CA TYR A 127 19.94 0.25 8.58
C TYR A 127 21.03 1.16 9.14
N PHE A 128 20.70 2.43 9.35
CA PHE A 128 21.62 3.38 9.98
C PHE A 128 22.08 2.90 11.36
N LEU A 129 21.13 2.48 12.20
CA LEU A 129 21.41 2.11 13.60
C LEU A 129 22.25 0.84 13.73
N HIS A 130 21.92 -0.20 12.95
CA HIS A 130 22.49 -1.53 13.13
C HIS A 130 23.66 -1.83 12.19
N HIS A 131 23.74 -1.20 11.01
CA HIS A 131 24.77 -1.50 10.01
C HIS A 131 25.77 -0.36 9.80
N LEU A 132 25.34 0.91 9.88
CA LEU A 132 26.21 2.05 9.54
C LEU A 132 26.85 2.71 10.77
N LEU A 133 26.08 2.97 11.83
CA LEU A 133 26.56 3.66 13.03
C LEU A 133 27.73 2.92 13.73
N PRO A 134 27.74 1.57 13.82
CA PRO A 134 28.88 0.85 14.40
C PRO A 134 30.17 0.93 13.54
N ARG A 135 30.07 1.33 12.27
CA ARG A 135 31.18 1.38 11.31
C ARG A 135 31.86 2.75 11.35
N THR A 136 32.76 2.92 12.30
CA THR A 136 33.48 4.19 12.53
C THR A 136 34.29 4.66 11.31
N ASP A 137 34.81 3.72 10.52
CA ASP A 137 35.47 3.97 9.24
C ASP A 137 34.53 4.66 8.24
N LEU A 138 33.32 4.13 8.08
CA LEU A 138 32.29 4.70 7.19
C LEU A 138 31.82 6.05 7.68
N MET A 139 31.52 6.16 8.98
CA MET A 139 31.10 7.40 9.62
C MET A 139 32.12 8.52 9.40
N SER A 140 33.41 8.25 9.56
CA SER A 140 34.45 9.26 9.37
C SER A 140 34.58 9.77 7.92
N SER A 141 34.30 8.90 6.94
CA SER A 141 34.58 9.18 5.52
C SER A 141 33.35 9.63 4.72
N PHE A 142 32.16 9.23 5.15
CA PHE A 142 30.90 9.40 4.41
C PHE A 142 29.75 9.97 5.27
N ALA A 143 30.05 10.60 6.42
CA ALA A 143 29.03 11.11 7.35
C ALA A 143 27.88 11.87 6.67
N ARG A 144 28.21 12.75 5.71
CA ARG A 144 27.21 13.57 5.02
C ARG A 144 26.30 12.71 4.15
N GLN A 145 26.85 11.84 3.30
CA GLN A 145 26.05 10.95 2.45
C GLN A 145 25.21 9.99 3.29
N ILE A 146 25.76 9.47 4.39
CA ILE A 146 25.01 8.57 5.27
C ILE A 146 23.82 9.30 5.90
N SER A 147 23.99 10.55 6.35
CA SER A 147 22.87 11.37 6.81
C SER A 147 21.82 11.55 5.71
N LEU A 148 22.22 11.96 4.50
CA LEU A 148 21.30 12.17 3.38
C LEU A 148 20.50 10.92 2.98
N PHE A 149 21.11 9.73 3.03
CA PHE A 149 20.49 8.49 2.56
C PHE A 149 19.81 7.66 3.66
N ASN A 150 19.77 8.15 4.90
CA ASN A 150 19.14 7.45 6.02
C ASN A 150 18.24 8.35 6.88
N ASP A 151 18.28 9.67 6.70
CA ASP A 151 17.30 10.57 7.29
C ASP A 151 15.97 10.49 6.53
N LYS A 152 14.87 10.62 7.26
CA LYS A 152 13.52 10.55 6.73
C LYS A 152 13.22 11.75 5.82
N ASP A 153 13.78 12.90 6.13
CA ASP A 153 13.50 14.17 5.45
C ASP A 153 13.80 14.11 3.94
N PHE A 154 14.72 13.22 3.53
CA PHE A 154 15.14 13.11 2.13
C PHE A 154 14.38 12.05 1.33
N ALA A 155 13.54 11.21 1.95
CA ALA A 155 12.89 10.10 1.25
C ALA A 155 12.01 10.58 0.07
N ALA A 156 11.14 11.57 0.29
CA ALA A 156 10.30 12.14 -0.78
C ALA A 156 11.14 12.92 -1.81
N THR A 157 12.09 13.74 -1.34
CA THR A 157 12.86 14.64 -2.22
C THR A 157 13.88 13.90 -3.09
N GLN A 158 14.37 12.73 -2.67
CA GLN A 158 15.18 11.86 -3.52
C GLN A 158 14.37 11.32 -4.71
N ILE A 159 13.11 10.90 -4.49
CA ILE A 159 12.22 10.48 -5.58
C ILE A 159 11.98 11.65 -6.53
N SER A 160 11.60 12.81 -5.99
CA SER A 160 11.37 14.01 -6.80
C SER A 160 12.60 14.41 -7.62
N HIS A 161 13.80 14.37 -7.01
CA HIS A 161 15.04 14.69 -7.70
C HIS A 161 15.38 13.66 -8.79
N ARG A 162 15.25 12.37 -8.51
CA ARG A 162 15.65 11.29 -9.43
C ARG A 162 14.69 11.09 -10.58
N LEU A 163 13.40 11.38 -10.38
CA LEU A 163 12.36 11.24 -11.39
C LEU A 163 11.92 12.58 -12.00
N ASN A 164 12.61 13.68 -11.66
CA ASN A 164 12.31 15.04 -12.15
C ASN A 164 10.86 15.49 -11.85
N LEU A 165 10.38 15.23 -10.64
CA LEU A 165 9.05 15.62 -10.19
C LEU A 165 9.11 17.01 -9.53
N THR A 166 8.28 17.93 -9.99
CA THR A 166 8.39 19.36 -9.68
C THR A 166 7.30 19.89 -8.76
N GLY A 167 6.36 19.05 -8.32
CA GLY A 167 5.32 19.41 -7.35
C GLY A 167 5.79 19.40 -5.90
N PRO A 168 4.86 19.56 -4.93
CA PRO A 168 5.18 19.47 -3.50
C PRO A 168 5.80 18.12 -3.16
N SER A 169 6.87 18.11 -2.37
CA SER A 169 7.62 16.91 -2.03
C SER A 169 7.85 16.83 -0.52
N MET A 170 7.11 15.96 0.16
CA MET A 170 7.02 15.94 1.62
C MET A 170 7.14 14.53 2.20
N THR A 171 8.03 14.37 3.18
CA THR A 171 8.01 13.22 4.07
C THR A 171 7.11 13.50 5.28
N ILE A 172 6.13 12.63 5.54
CA ILE A 172 5.13 12.75 6.59
C ILE A 172 5.37 11.66 7.65
N GLY A 173 5.15 11.98 8.93
CA GLY A 173 5.31 11.03 10.03
C GLY A 173 4.19 11.13 11.06
N THR A 174 3.34 10.11 11.12
CA THR A 174 2.23 9.98 12.09
C THR A 174 2.11 8.55 12.64
N ALA A 175 3.24 7.87 12.83
CA ALA A 175 3.30 6.45 13.23
C ALA A 175 2.50 5.54 12.28
N CYS A 176 1.66 4.64 12.77
CA CYS A 176 0.95 3.64 11.96
C CYS A 176 -0.03 4.24 10.94
N SER A 177 -0.51 5.47 11.15
CA SER A 177 -1.37 6.19 10.20
C SER A 177 -0.62 6.86 9.05
N THR A 178 0.72 6.89 9.10
CA THR A 178 1.60 7.68 8.21
C THR A 178 1.17 7.61 6.75
N SER A 179 1.14 6.43 6.15
CA SER A 179 0.87 6.32 4.72
C SER A 179 -0.58 6.67 4.31
N LEU A 180 -1.55 6.53 5.21
CA LEU A 180 -2.92 6.94 4.92
C LEU A 180 -3.11 8.45 5.08
N VAL A 181 -2.38 9.09 6.02
CA VAL A 181 -2.27 10.55 6.10
C VAL A 181 -1.56 11.11 4.85
N SER A 182 -0.56 10.41 4.32
CA SER A 182 0.07 10.78 3.05
C SER A 182 -0.91 10.78 1.88
N VAL A 183 -1.80 9.78 1.79
CA VAL A 183 -2.89 9.76 0.80
C VAL A 183 -3.84 10.94 1.00
N HIS A 184 -4.23 11.25 2.24
CA HIS A 184 -5.07 12.41 2.54
C HIS A 184 -4.41 13.73 2.09
N GLN A 185 -3.13 13.94 2.42
CA GLN A 185 -2.40 15.14 2.04
C GLN A 185 -2.27 15.27 0.50
N ALA A 186 -2.00 14.16 -0.19
CA ALA A 186 -1.96 14.13 -1.65
C ALA A 186 -3.32 14.52 -2.26
N CYS A 187 -4.43 13.99 -1.73
CA CYS A 187 -5.77 14.39 -2.15
C CYS A 187 -6.00 15.89 -1.96
N LYS A 188 -5.58 16.44 -0.82
CA LYS A 188 -5.68 17.87 -0.54
C LYS A 188 -4.89 18.70 -1.55
N SER A 189 -3.63 18.38 -1.80
CA SER A 189 -2.79 19.11 -2.77
C SER A 189 -3.33 19.04 -4.21
N LEU A 190 -3.90 17.90 -4.62
CA LEU A 190 -4.58 17.78 -5.92
C LEU A 190 -5.82 18.69 -6.00
N LEU A 191 -6.65 18.71 -4.95
CA LEU A 191 -7.88 19.52 -4.93
C LEU A 191 -7.61 21.03 -4.84
N GLU A 192 -6.48 21.43 -4.27
CA GLU A 192 -6.02 22.83 -4.24
C GLU A 192 -5.17 23.21 -5.47
N PHE A 193 -5.05 22.29 -6.46
CA PHE A 193 -4.26 22.49 -7.69
C PHE A 193 -2.77 22.79 -7.44
N GLU A 194 -2.20 22.28 -6.34
CA GLU A 194 -0.75 22.38 -6.07
C GLU A 194 0.06 21.40 -6.93
N CYS A 195 -0.58 20.34 -7.44
CA CYS A 195 -0.05 19.40 -8.40
C CYS A 195 -1.17 18.80 -9.27
N ASP A 196 -0.81 18.17 -10.38
CA ASP A 196 -1.73 17.51 -11.32
C ASP A 196 -1.78 16.00 -11.09
N VAL A 197 -0.64 15.45 -10.68
CA VAL A 197 -0.45 14.04 -10.32
C VAL A 197 0.16 14.03 -8.92
N ALA A 198 -0.20 13.03 -8.10
CA ALA A 198 0.42 12.84 -6.80
C ALA A 198 0.80 11.39 -6.55
N LEU A 199 2.04 11.15 -6.14
CA LEU A 199 2.49 9.90 -5.54
C LEU A 199 2.22 9.93 -4.04
N ALA A 200 1.54 8.90 -3.53
CA ALA A 200 1.19 8.81 -2.12
C ALA A 200 1.44 7.43 -1.51
N GLY A 201 1.99 7.34 -0.30
CA GLY A 201 2.08 6.07 0.42
C GLY A 201 3.14 6.02 1.51
N GLY A 202 3.88 4.92 1.62
CA GLY A 202 4.94 4.81 2.60
C GLY A 202 5.68 3.46 2.66
N ALA A 203 6.72 3.43 3.48
CA ALA A 203 7.66 2.32 3.59
C ALA A 203 8.08 2.04 5.04
N THR A 204 8.13 0.76 5.40
CA THR A 204 8.84 0.24 6.58
C THR A 204 9.64 -0.98 6.15
N ILE A 205 10.94 -0.98 6.39
CA ILE A 205 11.77 -2.18 6.22
C ILE A 205 12.57 -2.41 7.49
N ASN A 206 12.31 -3.55 8.14
CA ASN A 206 13.12 -4.04 9.24
C ASN A 206 14.33 -4.80 8.68
N VAL A 207 15.53 -4.22 8.80
CA VAL A 207 16.78 -4.87 8.35
C VAL A 207 17.17 -6.09 9.17
N LEU A 208 16.59 -6.25 10.37
CA LEU A 208 16.73 -7.42 11.23
C LEU A 208 15.50 -8.35 11.14
N GLN A 209 14.87 -8.45 9.96
CA GLN A 209 13.65 -9.21 9.73
C GLN A 209 13.72 -10.71 10.09
N TYR A 210 14.92 -11.27 10.23
CA TYR A 210 15.17 -12.67 10.61
C TYR A 210 15.31 -12.87 12.13
N GLY A 211 15.15 -11.81 12.94
CA GLY A 211 15.35 -11.88 14.40
C GLY A 211 14.12 -12.29 15.22
N GLY A 212 12.93 -12.34 14.63
CA GLY A 212 11.68 -12.47 15.39
C GLY A 212 11.49 -11.31 16.36
N TYR A 213 10.82 -11.55 17.49
CA TYR A 213 10.68 -10.55 18.56
C TYR A 213 10.49 -11.20 19.93
N GLN A 214 10.79 -10.45 20.98
CA GLN A 214 10.50 -10.85 22.36
C GLN A 214 9.09 -10.42 22.73
N TYR A 215 8.25 -11.37 23.11
CA TYR A 215 6.94 -11.09 23.66
C TYR A 215 7.06 -10.42 25.03
N GLN A 216 6.22 -9.42 25.26
CA GLN A 216 6.08 -8.75 26.55
C GLN A 216 4.61 -8.46 26.77
N GLU A 217 4.08 -8.88 27.92
CA GLU A 217 2.71 -8.61 28.32
C GLU A 217 2.44 -7.09 28.30
N GLY A 218 1.31 -6.69 27.71
CA GLY A 218 0.95 -5.27 27.54
C GLY A 218 1.56 -4.57 26.31
N ASN A 219 2.45 -5.21 25.55
CA ASN A 219 2.86 -4.72 24.24
C ASN A 219 1.84 -5.10 23.14
N ILE A 220 1.95 -4.49 21.97
CA ILE A 220 1.06 -4.73 20.82
C ILE A 220 1.35 -6.05 20.09
N PHE A 221 2.49 -6.70 20.34
CA PHE A 221 2.90 -7.90 19.61
C PHE A 221 2.33 -9.18 20.23
N SER A 222 1.86 -10.08 19.37
CA SER A 222 1.24 -11.35 19.75
C SER A 222 2.25 -12.33 20.35
N PRO A 223 1.87 -13.19 21.30
CA PRO A 223 2.78 -14.20 21.86
C PRO A 223 3.03 -15.40 20.94
N ASP A 224 2.33 -15.50 19.80
CA ASP A 224 2.37 -16.67 18.92
C ASP A 224 2.60 -16.33 17.44
N GLY A 225 2.88 -15.07 17.13
CA GLY A 225 3.19 -14.66 15.77
C GLY A 225 1.98 -14.71 14.84
N HIS A 226 0.79 -14.37 15.33
CA HIS A 226 -0.41 -14.23 14.51
C HIS A 226 -1.20 -12.98 14.89
N CYS A 227 -1.71 -12.26 13.90
CA CYS A 227 -2.69 -11.19 14.11
C CYS A 227 -4.10 -11.75 13.94
N ARG A 228 -4.88 -11.80 15.02
CA ARG A 228 -6.26 -12.34 15.02
C ARG A 228 -7.30 -11.25 15.20
N ALA A 229 -7.32 -10.32 14.26
CA ALA A 229 -8.25 -9.19 14.30
C ALA A 229 -9.70 -9.66 14.56
N PHE A 230 -10.29 -9.14 15.62
CA PHE A 230 -11.68 -9.34 16.06
C PHE A 230 -12.06 -10.73 16.58
N ASP A 231 -11.09 -11.66 16.66
CA ASP A 231 -11.34 -13.00 17.22
C ASP A 231 -11.27 -13.00 18.75
N ALA A 232 -11.98 -13.93 19.40
CA ALA A 232 -11.91 -14.15 20.84
C ALA A 232 -10.49 -14.47 21.37
N GLN A 233 -9.58 -14.90 20.50
CA GLN A 233 -8.16 -15.15 20.82
C GLN A 233 -7.22 -14.05 20.30
N ALA A 234 -7.73 -12.84 20.02
CA ALA A 234 -6.95 -11.65 19.79
C ALA A 234 -5.96 -11.40 20.95
N ARG A 235 -4.66 -11.39 20.66
CA ARG A 235 -3.58 -11.19 21.67
C ARG A 235 -2.44 -10.30 21.17
N GLY A 236 -2.64 -9.59 20.06
CA GLY A 236 -1.66 -8.70 19.44
C GLY A 236 -1.49 -8.92 17.94
N THR A 237 -0.49 -8.25 17.39
CA THR A 237 -0.10 -8.29 15.98
C THR A 237 1.30 -8.87 15.76
N VAL A 238 1.74 -8.93 14.50
CA VAL A 238 3.09 -9.35 14.11
C VAL A 238 3.74 -8.22 13.33
N GLY A 239 4.99 -7.87 13.63
CA GLY A 239 5.71 -6.87 12.83
C GLY A 239 6.01 -7.36 11.42
N GLY A 240 5.97 -6.47 10.44
CA GLY A 240 6.34 -6.78 9.06
C GLY A 240 6.97 -5.61 8.33
N SER A 241 7.67 -5.93 7.25
CA SER A 241 8.23 -4.98 6.29
C SER A 241 7.31 -4.82 5.07
N GLY A 242 7.17 -3.62 4.55
CA GLY A 242 6.34 -3.34 3.36
C GLY A 242 6.61 -1.95 2.79
N VAL A 243 6.39 -1.81 1.49
CA VAL A 243 6.51 -0.55 0.74
C VAL A 243 5.35 -0.46 -0.22
N GLY A 244 4.62 0.65 -0.23
CA GLY A 244 3.52 0.85 -1.19
C GLY A 244 3.38 2.30 -1.57
N LEU A 245 3.05 2.55 -2.84
CA LEU A 245 2.73 3.86 -3.39
C LEU A 245 1.53 3.74 -4.34
N VAL A 246 0.71 4.77 -4.38
CA VAL A 246 -0.36 4.95 -5.37
C VAL A 246 -0.16 6.25 -6.13
N VAL A 247 -0.64 6.26 -7.37
CA VAL A 247 -0.70 7.46 -8.22
C VAL A 247 -2.13 7.97 -8.22
N LEU A 248 -2.27 9.25 -7.89
CA LEU A 248 -3.54 9.93 -7.71
C LEU A 248 -3.67 11.10 -8.69
N LYS A 249 -4.86 11.29 -9.24
CA LYS A 249 -5.23 12.44 -10.08
C LYS A 249 -6.62 12.94 -9.68
N ARG A 250 -6.94 14.20 -9.96
CA ARG A 250 -8.35 14.64 -9.89
C ARG A 250 -9.18 13.76 -10.84
N LEU A 251 -10.36 13.32 -10.42
CA LEU A 251 -11.19 12.42 -11.21
C LEU A 251 -11.50 12.99 -12.60
N SER A 252 -11.79 14.29 -12.68
CA SER A 252 -12.02 14.99 -13.94
C SER A 252 -10.84 14.93 -14.90
N ASP A 253 -9.61 15.04 -14.37
CA ASP A 253 -8.39 14.97 -15.17
C ASP A 253 -8.13 13.53 -15.62
N ALA A 254 -8.37 12.56 -14.73
CA ALA A 254 -8.20 11.15 -15.10
C ALA A 254 -9.16 10.71 -16.20
N VAL A 255 -10.42 11.16 -16.14
CA VAL A 255 -11.41 10.92 -17.21
C VAL A 255 -11.02 11.65 -18.49
N ARG A 256 -10.58 12.91 -18.40
CA ARG A 256 -10.14 13.69 -19.57
C ARG A 256 -8.96 13.02 -20.28
N ASP A 257 -8.01 12.50 -19.52
CA ASP A 257 -6.76 11.95 -20.03
C ASP A 257 -6.91 10.47 -20.45
N GLY A 258 -8.08 9.85 -20.19
CA GLY A 258 -8.35 8.46 -20.55
C GLY A 258 -7.60 7.45 -19.67
N ASP A 259 -7.30 7.80 -18.43
CA ASP A 259 -6.56 6.93 -17.51
C ASP A 259 -7.37 5.68 -17.13
N ALA A 260 -6.67 4.59 -16.86
CA ALA A 260 -7.25 3.42 -16.22
C ALA A 260 -7.58 3.71 -14.74
N ILE A 261 -8.80 4.20 -14.48
CA ILE A 261 -9.25 4.48 -13.11
C ILE A 261 -9.49 3.15 -12.38
N ARG A 262 -8.68 2.88 -11.36
CA ARG A 262 -8.73 1.66 -10.55
C ARG A 262 -9.81 1.75 -9.46
N ALA A 263 -9.96 2.94 -8.89
CA ALA A 263 -10.98 3.29 -7.90
C ALA A 263 -11.08 4.80 -7.75
N VAL A 264 -12.07 5.27 -6.97
CA VAL A 264 -12.25 6.69 -6.66
C VAL A 264 -12.27 6.93 -5.17
N ILE A 265 -11.41 7.82 -4.68
CA ILE A 265 -11.47 8.37 -3.34
C ILE A 265 -12.56 9.45 -3.31
N ARG A 266 -13.66 9.17 -2.61
CA ARG A 266 -14.79 10.10 -2.46
C ARG A 266 -14.53 11.14 -1.38
N GLY A 267 -13.81 10.75 -0.32
CA GLY A 267 -13.48 11.63 0.78
C GLY A 267 -12.46 11.01 1.72
N SER A 268 -11.77 11.85 2.47
CA SER A 268 -10.82 11.45 3.50
C SER A 268 -10.80 12.46 4.63
N ALA A 269 -10.48 12.00 5.84
CA ALA A 269 -10.34 12.85 7.02
C ALA A 269 -9.16 12.40 7.88
N VAL A 270 -8.60 13.35 8.62
CA VAL A 270 -7.53 13.14 9.61
C VAL A 270 -7.83 13.96 10.86
N ASN A 271 -7.73 13.36 12.03
CA ASN A 271 -7.86 14.06 13.31
C ASN A 271 -6.84 13.57 14.34
N ASN A 272 -6.96 14.05 15.59
CA ASN A 272 -6.17 13.54 16.71
C ASN A 272 -7.04 13.32 17.95
N ASP A 273 -6.74 12.24 18.69
CA ASP A 273 -7.43 11.89 19.95
C ASP A 273 -7.33 12.96 21.04
N GLY A 274 -6.30 13.81 21.00
CA GLY A 274 -6.02 14.76 22.08
C GLY A 274 -5.71 14.06 23.40
N ALA A 275 -6.16 14.66 24.51
CA ALA A 275 -5.90 14.17 25.86
C ALA A 275 -7.00 13.23 26.41
N ASP A 276 -8.11 13.05 25.69
CA ASP A 276 -9.27 12.28 26.17
C ASP A 276 -9.10 10.78 25.92
N LYS A 277 -8.09 10.23 26.59
CA LYS A 277 -7.70 8.80 26.55
C LYS A 277 -6.88 8.45 27.79
N VAL A 278 -6.93 7.18 28.19
CA VAL A 278 -6.30 6.68 29.43
C VAL A 278 -4.77 6.81 29.46
N GLY A 279 -4.13 6.99 28.31
CA GLY A 279 -2.69 7.20 28.20
C GLY A 279 -2.28 7.60 26.78
N PHE A 280 -1.04 8.06 26.60
CA PHE A 280 -0.56 8.57 25.31
C PHE A 280 -0.72 7.58 24.14
N THR A 281 -0.49 6.29 24.40
CA THR A 281 -0.55 5.21 23.41
C THR A 281 -1.92 4.55 23.31
N ALA A 282 -2.86 4.89 24.19
CA ALA A 282 -4.20 4.30 24.17
C ALA A 282 -5.03 4.87 22.99
N PRO A 283 -5.90 4.06 22.36
CA PRO A 283 -6.84 4.56 21.37
C PRO A 283 -8.02 5.32 22.02
N SER A 284 -8.72 6.15 21.24
CA SER A 284 -9.94 6.87 21.66
C SER A 284 -11.13 6.51 20.76
N VAL A 285 -12.24 6.08 21.38
CA VAL A 285 -13.50 5.81 20.65
C VAL A 285 -13.99 7.09 19.96
N ALA A 286 -14.01 8.21 20.68
CA ALA A 286 -14.50 9.49 20.15
C ALA A 286 -13.63 10.01 18.99
N GLY A 287 -12.29 9.91 19.12
CA GLY A 287 -11.37 10.29 18.05
C GLY A 287 -11.59 9.47 16.78
N GLN A 288 -11.68 8.15 16.91
CA GLN A 288 -11.91 7.25 15.79
C GLN A 288 -13.31 7.40 15.18
N ALA A 289 -14.36 7.55 15.99
CA ALA A 289 -15.72 7.79 15.50
C ALA A 289 -15.80 9.12 14.74
N GLY A 290 -15.16 10.16 15.27
CA GLY A 290 -15.09 11.48 14.66
C GLY A 290 -14.45 11.46 13.27
N VAL A 291 -13.30 10.78 13.10
CA VAL A 291 -12.63 10.73 11.78
C VAL A 291 -13.42 9.92 10.75
N VAL A 292 -14.07 8.84 11.17
CA VAL A 292 -14.91 8.02 10.28
C VAL A 292 -16.13 8.83 9.83
N PHE A 293 -16.81 9.47 10.78
CA PHE A 293 -17.95 10.33 10.48
C PHE A 293 -17.56 11.49 9.55
N GLU A 294 -16.47 12.18 9.84
CA GLU A 294 -15.99 13.29 9.01
C GLU A 294 -15.66 12.84 7.58
N ALA A 295 -14.98 11.70 7.42
CA ALA A 295 -14.69 11.15 6.09
C ALA A 295 -15.96 10.82 5.30
N GLN A 296 -17.00 10.29 5.96
CA GLN A 296 -18.32 10.06 5.36
C GLN A 296 -19.00 11.36 4.92
N GLN A 297 -18.95 12.41 5.76
CA GLN A 297 -19.51 13.72 5.44
C GLN A 297 -18.78 14.40 4.29
N VAL A 298 -17.45 14.37 4.28
CA VAL A 298 -16.63 14.89 3.18
C VAL A 298 -16.91 14.14 1.89
N ALA A 299 -17.09 12.82 1.96
CA ALA A 299 -17.44 11.99 0.82
C ALA A 299 -18.90 12.17 0.34
N GLY A 300 -19.78 12.75 1.17
CA GLY A 300 -21.21 12.84 0.88
C GLY A 300 -21.88 11.47 0.74
N VAL A 301 -21.39 10.45 1.45
CA VAL A 301 -21.94 9.09 1.38
C VAL A 301 -22.61 8.70 2.70
N ASP A 302 -23.78 8.07 2.60
CA ASP A 302 -24.44 7.46 3.74
C ASP A 302 -23.74 6.15 4.13
N ALA A 303 -23.67 5.88 5.43
CA ALA A 303 -23.02 4.68 5.96
C ALA A 303 -23.67 3.38 5.44
N ASP A 304 -24.96 3.42 5.11
CA ASP A 304 -25.69 2.29 4.51
C ASP A 304 -25.19 1.84 3.14
N SER A 305 -24.46 2.72 2.46
CA SER A 305 -23.85 2.44 1.16
C SER A 305 -22.43 1.87 1.25
N ILE A 306 -21.82 1.87 2.44
CA ILE A 306 -20.48 1.33 2.67
C ILE A 306 -20.60 -0.17 2.98
N GLY A 307 -20.18 -1.01 2.02
CA GLY A 307 -20.29 -2.46 2.12
C GLY A 307 -19.10 -3.16 2.75
N TYR A 308 -17.96 -2.47 2.86
CA TYR A 308 -16.73 -3.02 3.43
C TYR A 308 -15.98 -1.98 4.25
N VAL A 309 -15.35 -2.39 5.35
CA VAL A 309 -14.34 -1.61 6.07
C VAL A 309 -13.06 -2.44 6.19
N GLU A 310 -12.00 -1.93 5.58
CA GLU A 310 -10.63 -2.32 5.87
C GLU A 310 -10.20 -1.60 7.15
N ALA A 311 -10.26 -2.31 8.25
CA ALA A 311 -10.00 -1.79 9.58
C ALA A 311 -8.50 -1.58 9.84
N HIS A 312 -8.19 -0.79 10.87
CA HIS A 312 -6.88 -0.80 11.48
C HIS A 312 -6.57 -2.19 12.06
N GLY A 313 -7.52 -2.83 12.75
CA GLY A 313 -7.59 -4.26 13.06
C GLY A 313 -6.26 -4.86 13.50
N THR A 314 -5.81 -4.49 14.69
CA THR A 314 -4.50 -4.91 15.23
C THR A 314 -4.53 -6.29 15.88
N GLY A 315 -5.71 -6.85 16.15
CA GLY A 315 -5.81 -8.12 16.86
C GLY A 315 -5.49 -7.98 18.34
N THR A 316 -5.57 -6.76 18.89
CA THR A 316 -5.30 -6.51 20.31
C THR A 316 -6.59 -6.61 21.12
N PRO A 317 -6.54 -7.17 22.35
CA PRO A 317 -7.74 -7.33 23.19
C PRO A 317 -8.49 -6.01 23.46
N LEU A 318 -7.74 -4.90 23.57
CA LEU A 318 -8.29 -3.57 23.84
C LEU A 318 -8.64 -2.79 22.57
N GLY A 319 -7.78 -2.86 21.54
CA GLY A 319 -7.94 -2.05 20.33
C GLY A 319 -9.12 -2.47 19.47
N ASP A 320 -9.33 -3.78 19.29
CA ASP A 320 -10.38 -4.29 18.41
C ASP A 320 -11.80 -3.89 18.89
N PRO A 321 -12.17 -4.02 20.19
CA PRO A 321 -13.46 -3.51 20.66
C PRO A 321 -13.64 -2.00 20.53
N ILE A 322 -12.58 -1.22 20.80
CA ILE A 322 -12.62 0.24 20.67
C ILE A 322 -12.88 0.65 19.22
N GLU A 323 -12.20 0.01 18.27
CA GLU A 323 -12.38 0.29 16.85
C GLU A 323 -13.79 -0.05 16.37
N VAL A 324 -14.32 -1.24 16.71
CA VAL A 324 -15.68 -1.62 16.29
C VAL A 324 -16.73 -0.73 16.95
N SER A 325 -16.53 -0.32 18.21
CA SER A 325 -17.40 0.65 18.89
C SER A 325 -17.40 2.00 18.15
N ALA A 326 -16.22 2.51 17.80
CA ALA A 326 -16.07 3.78 17.10
C ALA A 326 -16.70 3.77 15.70
N LEU A 327 -16.46 2.70 14.94
CA LEU A 327 -17.09 2.49 13.64
C LEU A 327 -18.61 2.40 13.78
N THR A 328 -19.11 1.70 14.81
CA THR A 328 -20.55 1.56 15.07
C THR A 328 -21.17 2.92 15.39
N GLU A 329 -20.53 3.71 16.25
CA GLU A 329 -21.00 5.05 16.61
C GLU A 329 -21.11 5.95 15.37
N ALA A 330 -20.07 6.00 14.53
CA ALA A 330 -20.08 6.80 13.30
C ALA A 330 -21.18 6.34 12.31
N PHE A 331 -21.32 5.04 12.09
CA PHE A 331 -22.34 4.50 11.17
C PHE A 331 -23.76 4.72 11.69
N ARG A 332 -23.97 4.65 13.02
CA ARG A 332 -25.28 4.85 13.66
C ARG A 332 -25.85 6.25 13.48
N VAL A 333 -25.03 7.23 13.09
CA VAL A 333 -25.52 8.59 12.77
C VAL A 333 -26.47 8.58 11.56
N SER A 334 -26.24 7.72 10.58
CA SER A 334 -27.03 7.68 9.33
C SER A 334 -27.78 6.36 9.10
N THR A 335 -27.52 5.28 9.86
CA THR A 335 -28.23 4.01 9.68
C THR A 335 -28.58 3.24 10.96
N SER A 336 -29.75 2.60 10.93
CA SER A 336 -30.21 1.62 11.93
C SER A 336 -29.96 0.16 11.52
N ARG A 337 -29.46 -0.10 10.30
CA ARG A 337 -29.17 -1.45 9.79
C ARG A 337 -28.06 -2.13 10.60
N ARG A 338 -28.03 -3.46 10.53
CA ARG A 338 -27.14 -4.35 11.28
C ARG A 338 -26.58 -5.42 10.35
N GLY A 339 -25.38 -5.93 10.65
CA GLY A 339 -24.77 -7.07 9.97
C GLY A 339 -24.72 -6.98 8.44
N PHE A 340 -24.58 -5.78 7.88
CA PHE A 340 -24.57 -5.58 6.42
C PHE A 340 -23.19 -5.19 5.87
N CYS A 341 -22.32 -4.61 6.71
CA CYS A 341 -21.00 -4.15 6.33
C CYS A 341 -19.95 -5.20 6.69
N ALA A 342 -19.21 -5.69 5.70
CA ALA A 342 -18.10 -6.60 5.94
C ALA A 342 -16.93 -5.86 6.64
N LEU A 343 -16.30 -6.51 7.61
CA LEU A 343 -15.14 -6.00 8.33
C LEU A 343 -13.95 -6.95 8.12
N GLY A 344 -12.78 -6.40 7.84
CA GLY A 344 -11.56 -7.19 7.69
C GLY A 344 -10.29 -6.37 7.96
N SER A 345 -9.15 -7.06 8.05
CA SER A 345 -7.84 -6.42 8.19
C SER A 345 -6.77 -7.22 7.45
N VAL A 346 -5.99 -6.53 6.62
CA VAL A 346 -4.86 -7.09 5.88
C VAL A 346 -3.72 -7.54 6.79
N LYS A 347 -3.69 -7.03 8.04
CA LYS A 347 -2.68 -7.42 9.04
C LYS A 347 -2.77 -8.89 9.40
N THR A 348 -3.93 -9.52 9.19
CA THR A 348 -4.11 -10.97 9.36
C THR A 348 -3.33 -11.79 8.32
N ASN A 349 -3.00 -11.20 7.16
CA ASN A 349 -2.20 -11.83 6.10
C ASN A 349 -0.71 -11.50 6.22
N VAL A 350 -0.37 -10.22 6.38
CA VAL A 350 1.01 -9.71 6.22
C VAL A 350 1.60 -9.09 7.48
N GLY A 351 0.85 -9.06 8.58
CA GLY A 351 1.24 -8.38 9.81
C GLY A 351 1.08 -6.87 9.73
N HIS A 352 1.54 -6.19 10.78
CA HIS A 352 1.57 -4.74 10.88
C HIS A 352 2.82 -4.18 10.21
N LEU A 353 2.63 -3.57 9.04
CA LEU A 353 3.70 -2.97 8.22
C LEU A 353 4.09 -1.54 8.66
N ASP A 354 3.96 -1.25 9.97
CA ASP A 354 4.15 0.08 10.58
C ASP A 354 3.65 1.25 9.72
N THR A 355 4.55 2.11 9.20
CA THR A 355 4.19 3.30 8.43
C THR A 355 3.54 2.97 7.09
N ALA A 356 3.79 1.77 6.53
CA ALA A 356 3.21 1.25 5.30
C ALA A 356 1.90 0.47 5.52
N ALA A 357 1.42 0.35 6.77
CA ALA A 357 0.20 -0.39 7.06
C ALA A 357 -1.05 0.22 6.41
N GLY A 358 -1.14 1.55 6.41
CA GLY A 358 -2.25 2.28 5.80
C GLY A 358 -2.35 2.04 4.28
N ILE A 359 -1.23 2.15 3.56
CA ILE A 359 -1.22 1.98 2.11
C ILE A 359 -1.49 0.52 1.68
N ALA A 360 -1.02 -0.48 2.45
CA ALA A 360 -1.34 -1.87 2.16
C ALA A 360 -2.85 -2.17 2.31
N GLY A 361 -3.49 -1.64 3.36
CA GLY A 361 -4.94 -1.72 3.54
C GLY A 361 -5.69 -0.96 2.44
N PHE A 362 -5.21 0.24 2.09
CA PHE A 362 -5.79 1.04 1.02
C PHE A 362 -5.74 0.32 -0.34
N ILE A 363 -4.60 -0.24 -0.73
CA ILE A 363 -4.46 -1.01 -1.98
C ILE A 363 -5.37 -2.24 -1.98
N LYS A 364 -5.49 -2.96 -0.86
CA LYS A 364 -6.46 -4.07 -0.73
C LYS A 364 -7.89 -3.59 -0.95
N ALA A 365 -8.28 -2.44 -0.38
CA ALA A 365 -9.62 -1.89 -0.54
C ALA A 365 -9.90 -1.42 -1.97
N VAL A 366 -8.91 -0.77 -2.62
CA VAL A 366 -8.97 -0.40 -4.05
C VAL A 366 -9.21 -1.64 -4.91
N LEU A 367 -8.40 -2.69 -4.75
CA LEU A 367 -8.55 -3.93 -5.51
C LEU A 367 -9.88 -4.63 -5.22
N ALA A 368 -10.39 -4.55 -3.99
CA ALA A 368 -11.68 -5.14 -3.62
C ALA A 368 -12.87 -4.44 -4.29
N VAL A 369 -12.89 -3.10 -4.34
CA VAL A 369 -13.95 -2.35 -5.03
C VAL A 369 -13.82 -2.45 -6.56
N GLU A 370 -12.58 -2.48 -7.07
CA GLU A 370 -12.28 -2.67 -8.49
C GLU A 370 -12.83 -4.02 -8.97
N ARG A 371 -12.45 -5.10 -8.29
CA ARG A 371 -12.73 -6.49 -8.72
C ARG A 371 -14.05 -7.04 -8.20
N GLY A 372 -14.74 -6.31 -7.32
CA GLY A 372 -16.00 -6.72 -6.75
C GLY A 372 -15.90 -7.99 -5.91
N VAL A 373 -14.83 -8.12 -5.12
CA VAL A 373 -14.58 -9.28 -4.26
C VAL A 373 -13.97 -8.81 -2.94
N ILE A 374 -14.43 -9.36 -1.81
CA ILE A 374 -13.87 -9.08 -0.48
C ILE A 374 -13.04 -10.30 -0.04
N PRO A 375 -11.71 -10.15 0.14
CA PRO A 375 -10.86 -11.23 0.62
C PRO A 375 -11.18 -11.67 2.06
N PRO A 376 -10.88 -12.92 2.44
CA PRO A 376 -11.01 -13.39 3.82
C PRO A 376 -10.04 -12.64 4.76
N SER A 377 -10.53 -12.27 5.94
CA SER A 377 -9.74 -11.88 7.10
C SER A 377 -9.39 -13.13 7.90
N LEU A 378 -8.08 -13.41 8.03
CA LEU A 378 -7.61 -14.69 8.55
C LEU A 378 -7.78 -14.81 10.06
N HIS A 379 -7.66 -16.06 10.53
CA HIS A 379 -7.64 -16.44 11.95
C HIS A 379 -8.91 -16.15 12.75
N PHE A 380 -9.97 -15.65 12.11
CA PHE A 380 -11.26 -15.48 12.74
C PHE A 380 -12.02 -16.82 12.82
N ARG A 381 -12.30 -17.27 14.03
CA ARG A 381 -13.09 -18.46 14.34
C ARG A 381 -14.32 -18.14 15.18
N ARG A 382 -14.18 -17.26 16.16
CA ARG A 382 -15.26 -16.84 17.06
C ARG A 382 -15.14 -15.36 17.37
N PRO A 383 -16.25 -14.60 17.41
CA PRO A 383 -16.21 -13.18 17.70
C PRO A 383 -15.63 -12.93 19.10
N ASN A 384 -14.84 -11.86 19.22
CA ASN A 384 -14.42 -11.35 20.52
C ASN A 384 -15.66 -10.98 21.36
N PRO A 385 -15.83 -11.56 22.57
CA PRO A 385 -17.03 -11.35 23.39
C PRO A 385 -17.20 -9.90 23.89
N GLU A 386 -16.14 -9.10 23.87
CA GLU A 386 -16.18 -7.67 24.20
C GLU A 386 -16.74 -6.81 23.05
N ILE A 387 -17.04 -7.42 21.90
CA ILE A 387 -17.58 -6.75 20.72
C ILE A 387 -19.03 -7.18 20.49
N ASP A 388 -19.96 -6.23 20.59
CA ASP A 388 -21.37 -6.46 20.28
C ASP A 388 -21.63 -6.42 18.76
N PHE A 389 -21.20 -7.47 18.07
CA PHE A 389 -21.42 -7.60 16.62
C PHE A 389 -22.90 -7.68 16.25
N ASP A 390 -23.72 -8.36 17.06
CA ASP A 390 -25.15 -8.59 16.80
C ASP A 390 -25.96 -7.30 16.73
N SER A 391 -25.57 -6.28 17.50
CA SER A 391 -26.17 -4.96 17.43
C SER A 391 -25.44 -3.99 16.49
N SER A 392 -24.26 -4.35 15.96
CA SER A 392 -23.46 -3.49 15.09
C SER A 392 -23.87 -3.57 13.60
N PRO A 393 -23.45 -2.60 12.77
CA PRO A 393 -23.50 -2.72 11.31
C PRO A 393 -22.63 -3.84 10.73
N PHE A 394 -21.67 -4.36 11.51
CA PHE A 394 -20.53 -5.10 11.00
C PHE A 394 -20.64 -6.62 11.22
N PHE A 395 -19.98 -7.36 10.32
CA PHE A 395 -19.63 -8.76 10.54
C PHE A 395 -18.22 -9.00 10.00
N VAL A 396 -17.44 -9.88 10.63
CA VAL A 396 -16.08 -10.20 10.15
C VAL A 396 -16.16 -11.10 8.92
N ASN A 397 -15.52 -10.68 7.82
CA ASN A 397 -15.52 -11.45 6.58
C ASN A 397 -14.41 -12.52 6.61
N ALA A 398 -14.72 -13.72 7.08
CA ALA A 398 -13.76 -14.82 7.23
C ALA A 398 -13.54 -15.67 5.96
N GLU A 399 -14.37 -15.47 4.92
CA GLU A 399 -14.35 -16.24 3.69
C GLU A 399 -14.30 -15.32 2.47
N LEU A 400 -13.81 -15.82 1.33
CA LEU A 400 -13.84 -15.08 0.08
C LEU A 400 -15.29 -14.79 -0.31
N ARG A 401 -15.62 -13.54 -0.57
CA ARG A 401 -17.00 -13.10 -0.82
C ARG A 401 -17.10 -12.30 -2.10
N GLU A 402 -17.99 -12.69 -3.00
CA GLU A 402 -18.40 -11.84 -4.11
C GLU A 402 -19.14 -10.61 -3.59
N TRP A 403 -18.79 -9.44 -4.13
CA TRP A 403 -19.36 -8.17 -3.74
C TRP A 403 -20.24 -7.62 -4.86
N SER A 404 -21.39 -8.26 -5.06
CA SER A 404 -22.41 -7.79 -6.00
C SER A 404 -23.47 -6.95 -5.28
N GLY A 405 -24.09 -6.02 -6.00
CA GLY A 405 -25.12 -5.14 -5.46
C GLY A 405 -25.56 -4.07 -6.46
N SER A 406 -26.68 -3.40 -6.17
CA SER A 406 -27.22 -2.32 -7.00
C SER A 406 -26.64 -0.95 -6.68
N LEU A 407 -25.90 -0.82 -5.58
CA LEU A 407 -25.19 0.39 -5.21
C LEU A 407 -23.71 0.27 -5.61
N PRO A 408 -23.04 1.39 -5.91
CA PRO A 408 -21.58 1.37 -6.08
C PRO A 408 -20.92 0.74 -4.87
N ARG A 409 -19.99 -0.20 -5.11
CA ARG A 409 -19.18 -0.79 -4.05
C ARG A 409 -18.34 0.31 -3.39
N ARG A 410 -18.52 0.49 -2.09
CA ARG A 410 -17.79 1.48 -1.28
C ARG A 410 -17.13 0.81 -0.10
N ALA A 411 -15.85 1.11 0.09
CA ALA A 411 -15.04 0.66 1.22
C ALA A 411 -14.59 1.85 2.07
N GLY A 412 -14.64 1.71 3.39
CA GLY A 412 -13.88 2.55 4.32
C GLY A 412 -12.51 1.94 4.61
N VAL A 413 -11.48 2.76 4.78
CA VAL A 413 -10.13 2.34 5.15
C VAL A 413 -9.68 3.13 6.37
N SER A 414 -9.36 2.43 7.46
CA SER A 414 -8.92 3.03 8.73
C SER A 414 -7.43 2.81 8.98
N SER A 415 -6.73 3.84 9.46
CA SER A 415 -5.42 3.66 10.08
C SER A 415 -5.22 4.62 11.25
N PHE A 416 -4.89 4.07 12.41
CA PHE A 416 -4.78 4.80 13.67
C PHE A 416 -3.34 4.74 14.18
N GLY A 417 -2.69 5.90 14.29
CA GLY A 417 -1.31 6.01 14.73
C GLY A 417 -1.20 6.03 16.25
N MET A 418 -0.20 5.33 16.79
CA MET A 418 0.23 5.57 18.17
C MET A 418 0.53 7.06 18.37
N GLY A 419 0.06 7.63 19.48
CA GLY A 419 0.02 9.08 19.72
C GLY A 419 -1.33 9.70 19.40
N GLY A 420 -2.17 9.03 18.59
CA GLY A 420 -3.58 9.33 18.42
C GLY A 420 -3.95 10.05 17.14
N THR A 421 -3.06 10.17 16.16
CA THR A 421 -3.44 10.67 14.83
C THR A 421 -4.22 9.59 14.10
N ASN A 422 -5.46 9.87 13.73
CA ASN A 422 -6.34 8.94 13.05
C ASN A 422 -6.56 9.39 11.61
N ALA A 423 -6.64 8.43 10.68
CA ALA A 423 -6.99 8.69 9.29
C ALA A 423 -8.08 7.71 8.84
N HIS A 424 -9.05 8.21 8.07
CA HIS A 424 -10.07 7.39 7.41
C HIS A 424 -10.29 7.86 5.96
N VAL A 425 -10.43 6.92 5.04
CA VAL A 425 -10.63 7.19 3.60
C VAL A 425 -11.82 6.38 3.08
N ILE A 426 -12.69 7.00 2.29
CA ILE A 426 -13.79 6.36 1.58
C ILE A 426 -13.39 6.15 0.13
N VAL A 427 -13.38 4.90 -0.31
CA VAL A 427 -13.04 4.46 -1.66
C VAL A 427 -14.27 3.85 -2.32
N GLU A 428 -14.52 4.18 -3.58
CA GLU A 428 -15.62 3.66 -4.40
C GLU A 428 -15.07 2.96 -5.64
N GLN A 429 -15.82 1.98 -6.16
CA GLN A 429 -15.53 1.37 -7.46
C GLN A 429 -15.36 2.44 -8.55
N PRO A 430 -14.55 2.15 -9.59
CA PRO A 430 -14.40 3.06 -10.71
C PRO A 430 -15.73 3.26 -11.45
N PRO A 431 -15.92 4.40 -12.15
CA PRO A 431 -17.07 4.57 -13.02
C PRO A 431 -17.08 3.52 -14.12
N GLU A 432 -18.27 3.05 -14.52
CA GLU A 432 -18.39 2.21 -15.71
C GLU A 432 -18.06 3.07 -16.94
N VAL A 433 -16.99 2.73 -17.64
CA VAL A 433 -16.63 3.33 -18.92
C VAL A 433 -17.06 2.33 -19.99
N GLU A 434 -18.00 2.73 -20.85
CA GLU A 434 -18.31 1.91 -22.02
C GLU A 434 -17.08 1.88 -22.93
N PRO A 435 -16.61 0.69 -23.37
CA PRO A 435 -15.50 0.61 -24.31
C PRO A 435 -15.86 1.36 -25.58
N ASP A 436 -14.95 2.21 -26.06
CA ASP A 436 -15.16 2.90 -27.33
C ASP A 436 -15.06 1.89 -28.48
N ALA A 437 -16.21 1.40 -28.93
CA ALA A 437 -16.34 0.37 -29.96
C ALA A 437 -15.73 0.78 -31.32
N ASP A 438 -15.51 2.08 -31.55
CA ASP A 438 -14.97 2.61 -32.80
C ASP A 438 -13.43 2.71 -32.82
N SER A 439 -12.74 2.36 -31.72
CA SER A 439 -11.28 2.53 -31.54
C SER A 439 -10.41 1.30 -31.85
N VAL A 440 -11.01 0.20 -32.33
CA VAL A 440 -10.29 -1.07 -32.53
C VAL A 440 -9.49 -1.04 -33.83
N ALA A 441 -8.20 -0.68 -33.74
CA ALA A 441 -7.28 -0.88 -34.85
C ALA A 441 -7.07 -2.39 -35.11
N ASP A 442 -7.09 -2.78 -36.38
CA ASP A 442 -6.82 -4.16 -36.82
C ASP A 442 -5.41 -4.68 -36.45
N TRP A 443 -4.49 -3.76 -36.13
CA TRP A 443 -3.08 -4.01 -35.85
C TRP A 443 -2.57 -3.05 -34.76
N GLY A 444 -1.83 -3.58 -33.79
CA GLY A 444 -1.09 -2.80 -32.79
C GLY A 444 0.41 -2.89 -33.00
N VAL A 445 1.13 -1.78 -32.74
CA VAL A 445 2.60 -1.74 -32.68
C VAL A 445 3.02 -1.73 -31.22
N LEU A 446 3.40 -2.90 -30.71
CA LEU A 446 3.89 -3.06 -29.35
C LEU A 446 5.38 -2.75 -29.30
N VAL A 447 5.78 -1.81 -28.44
CA VAL A 447 7.17 -1.40 -28.24
C VAL A 447 7.64 -1.80 -26.85
N THR A 448 8.91 -2.17 -26.73
CA THR A 448 9.55 -2.38 -25.43
C THR A 448 11.02 -1.99 -25.53
N SER A 449 11.57 -1.51 -24.42
CA SER A 449 12.96 -1.06 -24.37
C SER A 449 13.65 -1.48 -23.08
N GLY A 450 14.99 -1.46 -23.08
CA GLY A 450 15.81 -1.75 -21.91
C GLY A 450 17.16 -1.04 -21.98
N LYS A 451 17.79 -0.83 -20.81
CA LYS A 451 19.15 -0.28 -20.71
C LYS A 451 20.26 -1.30 -21.03
N SER A 452 19.91 -2.57 -21.24
CA SER A 452 20.80 -3.62 -21.73
C SER A 452 20.03 -4.67 -22.54
N VAL A 453 20.76 -5.49 -23.32
CA VAL A 453 20.19 -6.61 -24.08
C VAL A 453 19.47 -7.62 -23.17
N ASP A 454 20.00 -7.88 -21.98
CA ASP A 454 19.40 -8.80 -21.01
C ASP A 454 18.11 -8.24 -20.41
N VAL A 455 18.07 -6.92 -20.14
CA VAL A 455 16.84 -6.24 -19.67
C VAL A 455 15.79 -6.28 -20.76
N LEU A 456 16.12 -5.93 -22.01
CA LEU A 456 15.20 -6.01 -23.14
C LEU A 456 14.64 -7.42 -23.33
N SER A 457 15.49 -8.44 -23.22
CA SER A 457 15.08 -9.84 -23.36
C SER A 457 14.09 -10.25 -22.26
N ARG A 458 14.34 -9.85 -21.00
CA ARG A 458 13.41 -10.09 -19.88
C ARG A 458 12.09 -9.34 -20.06
N GLN A 459 12.13 -8.08 -20.50
CA GLN A 459 10.94 -7.27 -20.75
C GLN A 459 10.08 -7.88 -21.86
N ARG A 460 10.69 -8.33 -22.95
CA ARG A 460 9.99 -9.06 -24.03
C ARG A 460 9.25 -10.29 -23.51
N VAL A 461 9.91 -11.13 -22.71
CA VAL A 461 9.29 -12.33 -22.13
C VAL A 461 8.15 -11.97 -21.18
N ARG A 462 8.31 -10.91 -20.38
CA ARG A 462 7.27 -10.46 -19.45
C ARG A 462 6.05 -9.93 -20.22
N LEU A 463 6.29 -9.06 -21.21
CA LEU A 463 5.24 -8.53 -22.07
C LEU A 463 4.53 -9.65 -22.83
N ALA A 464 5.27 -10.62 -23.38
CA ALA A 464 4.72 -11.77 -24.08
C ALA A 464 3.70 -12.53 -23.23
N LYS A 465 4.00 -12.76 -21.95
CA LYS A 465 3.09 -13.41 -21.00
C LYS A 465 1.85 -12.57 -20.73
N CYS A 466 2.01 -11.26 -20.51
CA CYS A 466 0.89 -10.38 -20.23
C CYS A 466 -0.07 -10.27 -21.42
N VAL A 467 0.46 -10.09 -22.63
CA VAL A 467 -0.39 -9.85 -23.81
C VAL A 467 -1.02 -11.12 -24.35
N ALA A 468 -0.49 -12.31 -24.04
CA ALA A 468 -0.98 -13.58 -24.59
C ALA A 468 -2.47 -13.86 -24.30
N GLU A 469 -2.99 -13.30 -23.20
CA GLU A 469 -4.38 -13.52 -22.75
C GLU A 469 -5.36 -12.47 -23.29
N PHE A 470 -4.89 -11.42 -24.00
CA PHE A 470 -5.77 -10.39 -24.56
C PHE A 470 -6.39 -10.82 -25.90
N GLU A 471 -7.71 -10.96 -25.91
CA GLU A 471 -8.53 -11.10 -27.12
C GLU A 471 -8.86 -9.70 -27.70
N GLY A 472 -9.29 -9.62 -28.97
CA GLY A 472 -9.33 -8.38 -29.79
C GLY A 472 -9.92 -7.13 -29.11
N GLY A 473 -9.42 -5.95 -29.49
CA GLY A 473 -9.78 -4.65 -28.91
C GLY A 473 -8.70 -4.09 -27.97
N GLY A 474 -8.25 -4.88 -26.99
CA GLY A 474 -7.34 -4.40 -25.94
C GLY A 474 -5.90 -4.14 -26.36
N LEU A 475 -5.48 -4.57 -27.56
CA LEU A 475 -4.12 -4.34 -28.05
C LEU A 475 -3.83 -2.87 -28.36
N SER A 476 -4.85 -2.09 -28.75
CA SER A 476 -4.70 -0.66 -29.01
C SER A 476 -4.25 0.07 -27.74
N ASP A 477 -4.92 -0.22 -26.61
CA ASP A 477 -4.60 0.39 -25.32
C ASP A 477 -3.21 -0.06 -24.84
N VAL A 478 -2.89 -1.35 -24.97
CA VAL A 478 -1.54 -1.85 -24.64
C VAL A 478 -0.47 -1.15 -25.49
N ALA A 479 -0.70 -1.01 -26.80
CA ALA A 479 0.22 -0.31 -27.68
C ALA A 479 0.39 1.16 -27.27
N PHE A 480 -0.72 1.85 -26.99
CA PHE A 480 -0.72 3.23 -26.53
C PHE A 480 0.08 3.39 -25.24
N THR A 481 -0.23 2.61 -24.19
CA THR A 481 0.47 2.66 -22.89
C THR A 481 1.97 2.40 -23.03
N LEU A 482 2.38 1.45 -23.88
CA LEU A 482 3.81 1.17 -24.12
C LEU A 482 4.52 2.29 -24.86
N GLN A 483 3.82 3.05 -25.70
CA GLN A 483 4.38 4.13 -26.51
C GLN A 483 4.48 5.44 -25.75
N THR A 484 3.48 5.78 -24.94
CA THR A 484 3.35 7.09 -24.29
C THR A 484 3.63 7.07 -22.79
N GLY A 485 3.43 5.92 -22.13
CA GLY A 485 3.53 5.78 -20.67
C GLY A 485 4.80 5.10 -20.19
N ARG A 486 5.85 5.02 -21.02
CA ARG A 486 7.13 4.35 -20.69
C ARG A 486 8.31 5.17 -21.17
N GLU A 487 9.38 5.20 -20.38
CA GLU A 487 10.66 5.76 -20.80
C GLU A 487 11.27 4.90 -21.94
N HIS A 488 11.81 5.55 -22.97
CA HIS A 488 12.37 4.87 -24.15
C HIS A 488 13.90 4.75 -24.06
N HIS A 489 14.39 3.58 -23.67
CA HIS A 489 15.82 3.29 -23.52
C HIS A 489 16.53 2.90 -24.84
N GLU A 490 17.84 2.65 -24.77
CA GLU A 490 18.74 2.41 -25.91
C GLU A 490 18.39 1.12 -26.68
N PHE A 491 18.22 -0.02 -26.00
CA PHE A 491 17.94 -1.30 -26.64
C PHE A 491 16.44 -1.45 -26.81
N ARG A 492 15.96 -1.58 -28.06
CA ARG A 492 14.51 -1.55 -28.38
C ARG A 492 14.09 -2.79 -29.16
N ALA A 493 12.85 -3.20 -28.94
CA ALA A 493 12.15 -4.19 -29.75
C ALA A 493 10.74 -3.67 -30.08
N ALA A 494 10.24 -4.03 -31.26
CA ALA A 494 8.88 -3.74 -31.68
C ALA A 494 8.25 -4.97 -32.34
N VAL A 495 6.96 -5.19 -32.07
CA VAL A 495 6.17 -6.28 -32.64
C VAL A 495 4.89 -5.70 -33.20
N VAL A 496 4.53 -6.14 -34.41
CA VAL A 496 3.27 -5.80 -35.08
C VAL A 496 2.37 -7.01 -35.02
N ALA A 497 1.20 -6.89 -34.39
CA ALA A 497 0.29 -8.00 -34.15
C ALA A 497 -1.18 -7.58 -34.23
N ARG A 498 -2.07 -8.54 -34.53
CA ARG A 498 -3.53 -8.33 -34.58
C ARG A 498 -4.25 -8.74 -33.31
N CYS A 499 -3.69 -9.68 -32.57
CA CYS A 499 -4.24 -10.17 -31.30
C CYS A 499 -3.13 -10.51 -30.31
N GLY A 500 -3.50 -10.59 -29.03
CA GLY A 500 -2.56 -10.87 -27.94
C GLY A 500 -1.77 -12.17 -28.13
N GLY A 501 -2.42 -13.21 -28.66
CA GLY A 501 -1.77 -14.48 -28.96
C GLY A 501 -0.67 -14.39 -30.03
N ASP A 502 -0.86 -13.58 -31.07
CA ASP A 502 0.19 -13.31 -32.08
C ASP A 502 1.34 -12.50 -31.50
N ALA A 503 1.01 -11.46 -30.73
CA ALA A 503 1.98 -10.62 -30.04
C ALA A 503 2.86 -11.45 -29.09
N GLY A 504 2.25 -12.32 -28.28
CA GLY A 504 2.96 -13.18 -27.33
C GLY A 504 3.96 -14.09 -28.01
N ARG A 505 3.61 -14.69 -29.16
CA ARG A 505 4.53 -15.55 -29.93
C ARG A 505 5.69 -14.79 -30.57
N ALA A 506 5.45 -13.58 -31.05
CA ALA A 506 6.48 -12.77 -31.71
C ALA A 506 7.43 -12.10 -30.71
N LEU A 507 6.98 -11.87 -29.47
CA LEU A 507 7.80 -11.31 -28.39
C LEU A 507 8.70 -12.34 -27.72
N ALA A 508 8.23 -13.59 -27.55
CA ALA A 508 9.01 -14.72 -27.04
C ALA A 508 10.25 -15.01 -27.90
#